data_AF-A0A409VTA2-F1
#
_entry.id   AF-A0A409VTA2-F1
#
_cell.length_a   1.000
_cell.length_b   1.000
_cell.length_c   1.000
_cell.angle_alpha   90.00
_cell.angle_beta   90.00
_cell.angle_gamma   90.00
#
_symmetry.space_group_name_H-M   'P 1'
#
loop_
_entity.id
_entity.type
_entity.pdbx_description
1 polymer ?
#
loop_
_entity_poly.entity_id
_entity_poly.type
_entity_poly.pdbx_seq_one_letter_code
_entity_poly.pdbx_strand_id
1 'polypeptide(L)'
;MLSTSFITSALLSSLSYVAAAPALVELSARQSITALTAAQISAFKPFTNFASTAYCQPSTTINWSCGANCAANPDFIPTASGGDGSSVQFWYVGFSPSQASVIVGHQGTDTSQITADATDADAFLESLDSTLFPGVSSSVEAHSGFANEQAKTATTILAAVQSTIAAHKATKVTIVGHSLGAAIALLDGVYLPLHISGVSFQVIGYGMPRVGNQAFANYVDAHLALTHINNKEDIVPIVPGKFLGYHHPSGEVHIMDNNQWVSCPGQDNSSNECSTGDVPNIFEGDTSDHDGPYDGVTMGC
;
A
#
# COMPACT_ATOMS: atom_id res chain seq x y z
N MET A 1 51.24 -74.75 27.74
CA MET A 1 50.34 -75.14 26.63
C MET A 1 48.93 -74.80 27.11
N LEU A 2 48.41 -73.62 26.73
CA LEU A 2 47.35 -73.42 25.70
C LEU A 2 46.07 -74.20 26.09
N SER A 3 44.87 -73.63 26.26
CA SER A 3 44.30 -72.39 25.75
C SER A 3 42.97 -72.14 26.52
N THR A 4 42.72 -70.92 27.00
CA THR A 4 41.44 -70.48 27.58
C THR A 4 40.62 -69.77 26.50
N SER A 5 39.53 -70.39 26.03
CA SER A 5 38.57 -69.74 25.11
C SER A 5 37.47 -69.04 25.90
N PHE A 6 37.45 -67.71 25.82
CA PHE A 6 36.32 -66.86 26.23
C PHE A 6 35.39 -66.67 25.02
N ILE A 7 34.12 -67.02 25.18
CA ILE A 7 33.06 -66.76 24.20
C ILE A 7 32.54 -65.34 24.47
N THR A 8 32.85 -64.41 23.57
CA THR A 8 32.31 -63.04 23.58
C THR A 8 30.95 -63.01 22.87
N SER A 9 29.92 -62.53 23.58
CA SER A 9 28.60 -62.22 23.01
C SER A 9 28.66 -60.90 22.23
N ALA A 10 28.31 -60.92 20.95
CA ALA A 10 28.18 -59.74 20.12
C ALA A 10 26.74 -59.20 20.19
N LEU A 11 26.57 -57.99 20.74
CA LEU A 11 25.34 -57.19 20.59
C LEU A 11 25.28 -56.64 19.16
N LEU A 12 24.24 -57.00 18.40
CA LEU A 12 23.90 -56.32 17.15
C LEU A 12 23.03 -55.08 17.45
N SER A 13 23.58 -53.90 17.20
CA SER A 13 22.85 -52.64 17.15
C SER A 13 22.15 -52.49 15.79
N SER A 14 20.83 -52.49 15.79
CA SER A 14 20.01 -52.19 14.61
C SER A 14 20.01 -50.67 14.35
N LEU A 15 20.68 -50.22 13.28
CA LEU A 15 20.51 -48.87 12.74
C LEU A 15 19.18 -48.77 11.99
N SER A 16 18.27 -47.95 12.50
CA SER A 16 17.05 -47.56 11.79
C SER A 16 17.39 -46.54 10.69
N TYR A 17 17.14 -46.89 9.44
CA TYR A 17 17.22 -45.95 8.32
C TYR A 17 16.05 -44.97 8.40
N VAL A 18 16.33 -43.69 8.62
CA VAL A 18 15.36 -42.61 8.40
C VAL A 18 15.40 -42.28 6.91
N ALA A 19 14.39 -42.71 6.16
CA ALA A 19 14.19 -42.24 4.80
C ALA A 19 13.68 -40.80 4.85
N ALA A 20 14.52 -39.83 4.49
CA ALA A 20 14.08 -38.45 4.30
C ALA A 20 13.15 -38.40 3.08
N ALA A 21 11.86 -38.07 3.31
CA ALA A 21 10.95 -37.77 2.22
C ALA A 21 11.42 -36.46 1.52
N PRO A 22 11.48 -36.41 0.19
CA PRO A 22 11.78 -35.15 -0.50
C PRO A 22 10.67 -34.15 -0.18
N ALA A 23 11.06 -32.96 0.30
CA ALA A 23 10.15 -31.84 0.43
C ALA A 23 9.55 -31.53 -0.95
N LEU A 24 8.23 -31.58 -1.07
CA LEU A 24 7.52 -31.06 -2.23
C LEU A 24 7.75 -29.55 -2.23
N VAL A 25 8.68 -29.10 -3.05
CA VAL A 25 8.75 -27.69 -3.46
C VAL A 25 7.49 -27.45 -4.28
N GLU A 26 6.51 -26.76 -3.71
CA GLU A 26 5.47 -26.15 -4.54
C GLU A 26 6.16 -25.12 -5.44
N LEU A 27 6.43 -25.54 -6.67
CA LEU A 27 6.81 -24.65 -7.76
C LEU A 27 5.59 -23.80 -8.07
N SER A 28 5.38 -22.73 -7.30
CA SER A 28 4.49 -21.65 -7.72
C SER A 28 4.98 -21.17 -9.08
N ALA A 29 4.10 -21.15 -10.08
CA ALA A 29 4.44 -20.63 -11.39
C ALA A 29 5.00 -19.22 -11.19
N ARG A 30 6.24 -18.95 -11.67
CA ARG A 30 6.75 -17.58 -11.71
C ARG A 30 5.78 -16.76 -12.53
N GLN A 31 4.94 -15.97 -11.86
CA GLN A 31 4.14 -14.97 -12.52
C GLN A 31 5.11 -14.01 -13.20
N SER A 32 4.92 -13.80 -14.50
CA SER A 32 5.79 -12.95 -15.31
C SER A 32 5.44 -11.48 -15.09
N ILE A 33 6.45 -10.63 -15.04
CA ILE A 33 6.28 -9.18 -15.13
C ILE A 33 5.73 -8.87 -16.52
N THR A 34 4.72 -8.00 -16.58
CA THR A 34 4.02 -7.68 -17.84
C THR A 34 3.92 -6.18 -18.03
N ALA A 35 4.24 -5.71 -19.24
CA ALA A 35 4.06 -4.32 -19.60
C ALA A 35 2.56 -3.97 -19.69
N LEU A 36 2.19 -2.82 -19.14
CA LEU A 36 0.84 -2.28 -19.28
C LEU A 36 0.65 -1.67 -20.67
N THR A 37 -0.56 -1.81 -21.20
CA THR A 37 -1.00 -1.10 -22.40
C THR A 37 -1.26 0.38 -22.09
N ALA A 38 -1.20 1.24 -23.11
CA ALA A 38 -1.55 2.65 -22.97
C ALA A 38 -2.96 2.86 -22.38
N ALA A 39 -3.92 2.01 -22.71
CA ALA A 39 -5.28 2.10 -22.16
C ALA A 39 -5.33 1.79 -20.65
N GLN A 40 -4.52 0.82 -20.18
CA GLN A 40 -4.41 0.53 -18.74
C GLN A 40 -3.77 1.70 -17.99
N ILE A 41 -2.71 2.30 -18.55
CA ILE A 41 -2.03 3.47 -17.97
C ILE A 41 -3.01 4.65 -17.89
N SER A 42 -3.67 5.00 -19.00
CA SER A 42 -4.63 6.12 -19.04
C SER A 42 -5.85 5.91 -18.15
N ALA A 43 -6.19 4.67 -17.78
CA ALA A 43 -7.26 4.41 -16.82
C ALA A 43 -6.93 4.87 -15.39
N PHE A 44 -5.63 5.03 -15.05
CA PHE A 44 -5.22 5.56 -13.75
C PHE A 44 -5.26 7.08 -13.69
N LYS A 45 -5.13 7.78 -14.83
CA LYS A 45 -5.03 9.25 -14.91
C LYS A 45 -6.07 10.02 -14.07
N PRO A 46 -7.38 9.68 -14.07
CA PRO A 46 -8.34 10.38 -13.22
C PRO A 46 -8.00 10.26 -11.73
N PHE A 47 -7.58 9.06 -11.29
CA PHE A 47 -7.19 8.78 -9.91
C PHE A 47 -5.86 9.42 -9.54
N THR A 48 -4.94 9.53 -10.49
CA THR A 48 -3.68 10.29 -10.32
C THR A 48 -3.97 11.77 -10.07
N ASN A 49 -4.88 12.36 -10.86
CA ASN A 49 -5.31 13.75 -10.64
C ASN A 49 -6.03 13.91 -9.30
N PHE A 50 -6.84 12.93 -8.86
CA PHE A 50 -7.44 12.96 -7.53
C PHE A 50 -6.37 12.91 -6.41
N ALA A 51 -5.37 12.04 -6.52
CA ALA A 51 -4.26 11.99 -5.57
C ALA A 51 -3.49 13.33 -5.52
N SER A 52 -3.16 13.91 -6.68
CA SER A 52 -2.52 15.24 -6.75
C SER A 52 -3.38 16.34 -6.14
N THR A 53 -4.69 16.32 -6.38
CA THR A 53 -5.64 17.30 -5.84
C THR A 53 -5.71 17.26 -4.30
N ALA A 54 -5.31 16.16 -3.65
CA ALA A 54 -5.30 16.08 -2.20
C ALA A 54 -4.30 17.03 -1.55
N TYR A 55 -3.32 17.55 -2.30
CA TYR A 55 -2.43 18.62 -1.86
C TYR A 55 -3.07 20.01 -1.82
N CYS A 56 -4.24 20.17 -2.45
CA CYS A 56 -4.94 21.45 -2.45
C CYS A 56 -5.62 21.73 -1.11
N GLN A 57 -5.63 23.00 -0.73
CA GLN A 57 -6.27 23.47 0.50
C GLN A 57 -7.73 23.01 0.61
N PRO A 58 -8.19 22.52 1.79
CA PRO A 58 -9.57 22.06 2.00
C PRO A 58 -10.64 23.08 1.62
N SER A 59 -10.34 24.37 1.81
CA SER A 59 -11.22 25.49 1.42
C SER A 59 -11.49 25.57 -0.09
N THR A 60 -10.60 25.02 -0.91
CA THR A 60 -10.74 24.95 -2.36
C THR A 60 -11.23 23.59 -2.84
N THR A 61 -10.86 22.49 -2.18
CA THR A 61 -11.34 21.14 -2.56
C THR A 61 -12.82 20.96 -2.20
N ILE A 62 -13.33 21.54 -1.11
CA ILE A 62 -14.77 21.46 -0.79
C ILE A 62 -15.65 22.19 -1.82
N ASN A 63 -15.10 23.21 -2.48
CA ASN A 63 -15.78 23.97 -3.54
C ASN A 63 -15.38 23.50 -4.94
N TRP A 64 -14.49 22.51 -5.04
CA TRP A 64 -13.86 22.03 -6.26
C TRP A 64 -13.28 23.15 -7.16
N SER A 65 -12.62 24.13 -6.55
CA SER A 65 -12.19 25.38 -7.19
C SER A 65 -10.66 25.55 -7.25
N CYS A 66 -9.91 24.45 -7.17
CA CYS A 66 -8.45 24.42 -7.05
C CYS A 66 -7.69 24.48 -8.39
N GLY A 67 -8.20 25.25 -9.35
CA GLY A 67 -7.55 25.47 -10.64
C GLY A 67 -7.42 24.19 -11.48
N ALA A 68 -6.23 23.98 -12.06
CA ALA A 68 -5.98 22.87 -12.99
C ALA A 68 -6.22 21.48 -12.37
N ASN A 69 -5.91 21.30 -11.07
CA ASN A 69 -6.14 20.06 -10.34
C ASN A 69 -7.63 19.67 -10.34
N CYS A 70 -8.50 20.58 -9.90
CA CYS A 70 -9.95 20.36 -9.88
C CYS A 70 -10.53 20.28 -11.31
N ALA A 71 -10.01 21.09 -12.24
CA ALA A 71 -10.45 21.08 -13.63
C ALA A 71 -10.11 19.76 -14.37
N ALA A 72 -9.17 18.96 -13.87
CA ALA A 72 -8.83 17.66 -14.43
C ALA A 72 -9.91 16.59 -14.19
N ASN A 73 -10.72 16.76 -13.14
CA ASN A 73 -11.89 15.92 -12.84
C ASN A 73 -13.12 16.83 -12.56
N PRO A 74 -13.64 17.54 -13.57
CA PRO A 74 -14.57 18.65 -13.37
C PRO A 74 -15.97 18.23 -12.92
N ASP A 75 -16.29 16.94 -12.98
CA ASP A 75 -17.58 16.36 -12.61
C ASP A 75 -17.64 15.92 -11.13
N PHE A 76 -16.54 16.03 -10.38
CA PHE A 76 -16.51 15.65 -8.98
C PHE A 76 -17.41 16.55 -8.12
N ILE A 77 -18.11 15.91 -7.19
CA ILE A 77 -19.07 16.54 -6.29
C ILE A 77 -18.56 16.33 -4.86
N PRO A 78 -17.81 17.30 -4.30
CA PRO A 78 -17.31 17.22 -2.92
C PRO A 78 -18.46 17.13 -1.92
N THR A 79 -18.27 16.34 -0.88
CA THR A 79 -19.18 16.21 0.27
C THR A 79 -18.52 16.69 1.56
N ALA A 80 -17.22 16.43 1.72
CA ALA A 80 -16.43 16.89 2.86
C ALA A 80 -14.97 17.10 2.45
N SER A 81 -14.31 18.06 3.11
CA SER A 81 -12.86 18.25 3.06
C SER A 81 -12.37 18.71 4.43
N GLY A 82 -11.14 18.36 4.79
CA GLY A 82 -10.57 18.73 6.08
C GLY A 82 -9.05 18.55 6.13
N GLY A 83 -8.51 18.67 7.34
CA GLY A 83 -7.07 18.71 7.59
C GLY A 83 -6.51 20.13 7.62
N ASP A 84 -5.31 20.27 8.16
CA ASP A 84 -4.54 21.50 8.22
C ASP A 84 -3.20 21.41 7.45
N GLY A 85 -2.89 20.23 6.90
CA GLY A 85 -1.68 19.96 6.12
C GLY A 85 -0.43 19.86 6.99
N SER A 86 -0.62 19.73 8.31
CA SER A 86 0.44 19.62 9.31
C SER A 86 0.06 18.55 10.32
N SER A 87 -0.66 18.91 11.38
CA SER A 87 -1.14 17.98 12.42
C SER A 87 -2.10 16.92 11.87
N VAL A 88 -2.86 17.27 10.84
CA VAL A 88 -3.77 16.38 10.11
C VAL A 88 -3.58 16.66 8.63
N GLN A 89 -3.15 15.65 7.88
CA GLN A 89 -3.02 15.74 6.43
C GLN A 89 -4.33 16.17 5.78
N PHE A 90 -4.26 16.93 4.67
CA PHE A 90 -5.48 17.26 3.95
C PHE A 90 -6.16 16.00 3.44
N TRP A 91 -7.48 16.04 3.47
CA TRP A 91 -8.31 14.98 2.92
C TRP A 91 -9.59 15.54 2.35
N TYR A 92 -10.21 14.79 1.45
CA TYR A 92 -11.54 15.09 0.93
C TYR A 92 -12.31 13.83 0.56
N VAL A 93 -13.63 13.95 0.56
CA VAL A 93 -14.59 12.91 0.17
C VAL A 93 -15.63 13.51 -0.76
N GLY A 94 -16.01 12.80 -1.81
CA GLY A 94 -17.08 13.21 -2.71
C GLY A 94 -17.41 12.14 -3.76
N PHE A 95 -18.35 12.43 -4.65
CA PHE A 95 -18.76 11.51 -5.70
C PHE A 95 -18.25 11.95 -7.06
N SER A 96 -17.67 11.02 -7.83
CA SER A 96 -17.35 11.22 -9.24
C SER A 96 -18.32 10.43 -10.13
N PRO A 97 -19.20 11.11 -10.88
CA PRO A 97 -20.09 10.48 -11.85
C PRO A 97 -19.35 9.69 -12.94
N SER A 98 -18.28 10.23 -13.51
CA SER A 98 -17.48 9.59 -14.56
C SER A 98 -16.79 8.31 -14.09
N GLN A 99 -16.41 8.25 -12.81
CA GLN A 99 -15.83 7.05 -12.21
C GLN A 99 -16.87 6.14 -11.56
N ALA A 100 -18.14 6.57 -11.49
CA ALA A 100 -19.22 5.94 -10.74
C ALA A 100 -18.77 5.50 -9.33
N SER A 101 -18.07 6.39 -8.62
CA SER A 101 -17.39 6.08 -7.36
C SER A 101 -17.49 7.23 -6.38
N VAL A 102 -17.62 6.89 -5.09
CA VAL A 102 -17.12 7.79 -4.05
C VAL A 102 -15.60 7.80 -4.15
N ILE A 103 -15.00 8.97 -4.08
CA ILE A 103 -13.55 9.16 -4.01
C ILE A 103 -13.21 9.71 -2.63
N VAL A 104 -12.20 9.11 -2.01
CA VAL A 104 -11.52 9.64 -0.81
C VAL A 104 -10.09 9.95 -1.21
N GLY A 105 -9.64 11.18 -1.01
CA GLY A 105 -8.27 11.60 -1.32
C GLY A 105 -7.51 12.01 -0.06
N HIS A 106 -6.26 11.59 0.06
CA HIS A 106 -5.37 11.92 1.19
C HIS A 106 -4.06 12.55 0.72
N GLN A 107 -3.66 13.63 1.38
CA GLN A 107 -2.40 14.33 1.16
C GLN A 107 -1.22 13.53 1.72
N GLY A 108 -0.09 13.58 1.03
CA GLY A 108 1.19 13.19 1.59
C GLY A 108 1.87 14.29 2.40
N THR A 109 3.12 14.06 2.79
CA THR A 109 3.97 15.06 3.45
C THR A 109 5.23 15.33 2.62
N ASP A 110 6.14 16.15 3.12
CA ASP A 110 7.46 16.36 2.54
C ASP A 110 8.32 15.08 2.66
N THR A 111 8.96 14.68 1.55
CA THR A 111 9.82 13.49 1.47
C THR A 111 10.94 13.47 2.51
N SER A 112 11.46 14.63 2.93
CA SER A 112 12.51 14.72 3.94
C SER A 112 12.09 14.15 5.31
N GLN A 113 10.79 14.16 5.62
CA GLN A 113 10.24 13.57 6.84
C GLN A 113 10.14 12.05 6.73
N ILE A 114 9.92 11.54 5.52
CA ILE A 114 9.81 10.10 5.25
C ILE A 114 11.18 9.42 5.26
N THR A 115 12.22 10.11 4.79
CA THR A 115 13.61 9.60 4.89
C THR A 115 14.09 9.50 6.34
N ALA A 116 13.59 10.37 7.24
CA ALA A 116 13.86 10.27 8.67
C ALA A 116 13.23 9.00 9.25
N ASP A 117 11.94 8.76 8.99
CA ASP A 117 11.21 7.56 9.44
C ASP A 117 11.82 6.24 8.91
N ALA A 118 12.45 6.26 7.73
CA ALA A 118 13.11 5.11 7.12
C ALA A 118 14.34 4.57 7.89
N THR A 119 14.98 5.41 8.70
CA THR A 119 16.28 5.11 9.32
C THR A 119 16.25 5.13 10.84
N ASP A 120 15.16 5.60 11.45
CA ASP A 120 15.12 5.95 12.86
C ASP A 120 14.28 5.00 13.73
N ALA A 121 14.37 5.20 15.04
CA ALA A 121 13.65 4.43 16.05
C ALA A 121 12.12 4.56 15.97
N ASP A 122 11.55 5.42 15.12
CA ASP A 122 10.11 5.72 15.06
C ASP A 122 9.29 4.80 14.14
N ALA A 123 9.93 3.87 13.42
CA ALA A 123 9.26 2.87 12.57
C ALA A 123 8.62 1.69 13.34
N PHE A 124 7.96 1.95 14.46
CA PHE A 124 7.35 0.91 15.29
C PHE A 124 6.11 0.31 14.64
N LEU A 125 6.09 -1.02 14.53
CA LEU A 125 4.88 -1.78 14.24
C LEU A 125 4.01 -1.86 15.48
N GLU A 126 2.72 -1.58 15.33
CA GLU A 126 1.72 -1.74 16.37
C GLU A 126 0.48 -2.45 15.84
N SER A 127 -0.21 -3.20 16.72
CA SER A 127 -1.52 -3.75 16.40
C SER A 127 -2.52 -2.62 16.13
N LEU A 128 -3.34 -2.79 15.10
CA LEU A 128 -4.41 -1.85 14.79
C LEU A 128 -5.40 -1.72 15.97
N ASP A 129 -5.85 -0.49 16.25
CA ASP A 129 -6.83 -0.23 17.32
C ASP A 129 -8.12 -1.03 17.07
N SER A 130 -8.38 -2.01 17.94
CA SER A 130 -9.55 -2.90 17.84
C SER A 130 -10.91 -2.19 17.86
N THR A 131 -10.98 -0.95 18.32
CA THR A 131 -12.21 -0.14 18.27
C THR A 131 -12.47 0.42 16.88
N LEU A 132 -11.41 0.77 16.15
CA LEU A 132 -11.48 1.22 14.76
C LEU A 132 -11.49 0.05 13.78
N PHE A 133 -10.75 -1.02 14.07
CA PHE A 133 -10.56 -2.20 13.21
C PHE A 133 -11.16 -3.47 13.84
N PRO A 134 -12.48 -3.52 14.08
CA PRO A 134 -13.10 -4.66 14.75
C PRO A 134 -12.93 -5.95 13.94
N GLY A 135 -12.53 -7.02 14.61
CA GLY A 135 -12.36 -8.35 14.00
C GLY A 135 -11.04 -8.58 13.28
N VAL A 136 -10.18 -7.57 13.16
CA VAL A 136 -8.81 -7.74 12.66
C VAL A 136 -7.93 -8.38 13.75
N SER A 137 -7.10 -9.35 13.38
CA SER A 137 -6.19 -10.04 14.31
C SER A 137 -5.13 -9.07 14.84
N SER A 138 -4.76 -9.17 16.11
CA SER A 138 -3.65 -8.38 16.69
C SER A 138 -2.28 -8.67 16.05
N SER A 139 -2.15 -9.77 15.31
CA SER A 139 -0.95 -10.05 14.51
C SER A 139 -0.82 -9.18 13.26
N VAL A 140 -1.91 -8.54 12.82
CA VAL A 140 -1.92 -7.55 11.74
C VAL A 140 -1.47 -6.22 12.35
N GLU A 141 -0.24 -5.84 12.05
CA GLU A 141 0.39 -4.66 12.61
C GLU A 141 0.75 -3.66 11.49
N ALA A 142 0.59 -2.38 11.79
CA ALA A 142 0.93 -1.28 10.89
C ALA A 142 1.93 -0.33 11.56
N HIS A 143 2.57 0.52 10.76
CA HIS A 143 3.38 1.62 11.26
C HIS A 143 2.53 2.51 12.19
N SER A 144 2.98 2.70 13.42
CA SER A 144 2.21 3.43 14.44
C SER A 144 1.90 4.86 14.02
N GLY A 145 2.84 5.56 13.38
CA GLY A 145 2.59 6.90 12.82
C GLY A 145 1.46 6.90 11.80
N PHE A 146 1.42 5.93 10.88
CA PHE A 146 0.39 5.89 9.83
C PHE A 146 -0.98 5.53 10.42
N ALA A 147 -1.01 4.56 11.35
CA ALA A 147 -2.23 4.19 12.07
C ALA A 147 -2.79 5.37 12.88
N ASN A 148 -1.92 6.14 13.56
CA ASN A 148 -2.31 7.32 14.31
C ASN A 148 -2.84 8.45 13.40
N GLU A 149 -2.20 8.72 12.26
CA GLU A 149 -2.72 9.71 11.29
C GLU A 149 -4.10 9.31 10.74
N GLN A 150 -4.29 8.04 10.39
CA GLN A 150 -5.58 7.53 9.94
C GLN A 150 -6.64 7.67 11.04
N ALA A 151 -6.31 7.31 12.28
CA ALA A 151 -7.23 7.37 13.42
C ALA A 151 -7.80 8.78 13.68
N LYS A 152 -7.02 9.83 13.43
CA LYS A 152 -7.46 11.24 13.58
C LYS A 152 -8.66 11.59 12.71
N THR A 153 -8.80 10.94 11.55
CA THR A 153 -9.81 11.28 10.54
C THR A 153 -10.83 10.17 10.28
N ALA A 154 -10.53 8.93 10.70
CA ALA A 154 -11.30 7.71 10.45
C ALA A 154 -12.82 7.89 10.57
N THR A 155 -13.31 8.34 11.73
CA THR A 155 -14.75 8.46 11.99
C THR A 155 -15.42 9.57 11.18
N THR A 156 -14.68 10.65 10.88
CA THR A 156 -15.20 11.76 10.07
C THR A 156 -15.29 11.36 8.61
N ILE A 157 -14.27 10.68 8.09
CA ILE A 157 -14.26 10.14 6.73
C ILE A 157 -15.33 9.05 6.57
N LEU A 158 -15.48 8.13 7.55
CA LEU A 158 -16.56 7.14 7.54
C LEU A 158 -17.94 7.79 7.37
N ALA A 159 -18.24 8.82 8.17
CA ALA A 159 -19.50 9.53 8.09
C ALA A 159 -19.69 10.23 6.73
N ALA A 160 -18.65 10.87 6.20
CA ALA A 160 -18.69 11.51 4.89
C ALA A 160 -18.90 10.50 3.76
N VAL A 161 -18.21 9.35 3.79
CA VAL A 161 -18.36 8.27 2.81
C VAL A 161 -19.77 7.69 2.86
N GLN A 162 -20.30 7.37 4.04
CA GLN A 162 -21.66 6.85 4.20
C GLN A 162 -22.72 7.86 3.67
N SER A 163 -22.55 9.14 3.98
CA SER A 163 -23.42 10.21 3.46
C SER A 163 -23.37 10.29 1.93
N THR A 164 -22.17 10.26 1.36
CA THR A 164 -21.96 10.31 -0.10
C THR A 164 -22.56 9.08 -0.80
N ILE A 165 -22.35 7.88 -0.24
CA ILE A 165 -22.96 6.64 -0.74
C ILE A 165 -24.48 6.76 -0.76
N ALA A 166 -25.10 7.23 0.33
CA ALA A 166 -26.55 7.36 0.42
C ALA A 166 -27.10 8.40 -0.58
N ALA A 167 -26.44 9.55 -0.72
CA ALA A 167 -26.85 10.63 -1.61
C ALA A 167 -26.79 10.23 -3.10
N HIS A 168 -25.77 9.45 -3.49
CA HIS A 168 -25.53 9.11 -4.89
C HIS A 168 -25.86 7.66 -5.25
N LYS A 169 -26.33 6.85 -4.28
CA LYS A 169 -26.54 5.40 -4.43
C LYS A 169 -25.29 4.69 -4.96
N ALA A 170 -24.12 5.13 -4.50
CA ALA A 170 -22.84 4.63 -4.98
C ALA A 170 -22.63 3.18 -4.54
N THR A 171 -22.09 2.35 -5.42
CA THR A 171 -21.73 0.96 -5.12
C THR A 171 -20.22 0.73 -5.06
N LYS A 172 -19.43 1.78 -5.31
CA LYS A 172 -17.97 1.74 -5.32
C LYS A 172 -17.39 2.90 -4.52
N VAL A 173 -16.33 2.62 -3.77
CA VAL A 173 -15.48 3.59 -3.10
C VAL A 173 -14.05 3.36 -3.59
N THR A 174 -13.40 4.43 -4.07
CA THR A 174 -11.99 4.42 -4.46
C THR A 174 -11.25 5.38 -3.56
N ILE A 175 -10.21 4.90 -2.91
CA ILE A 175 -9.41 5.70 -1.99
C ILE A 175 -8.07 5.92 -2.67
N VAL A 176 -7.62 7.17 -2.72
CA VAL A 176 -6.38 7.55 -3.39
C VAL A 176 -5.49 8.34 -2.44
N GLY A 177 -4.20 8.24 -2.66
CA GLY A 177 -3.23 9.02 -1.92
C GLY A 177 -1.86 8.89 -2.55
N HIS A 178 -1.00 9.84 -2.23
CA HIS A 178 0.41 9.83 -2.61
C HIS A 178 1.25 9.86 -1.34
N SER A 179 2.42 9.20 -1.34
CA SER A 179 3.37 9.28 -0.24
C SER A 179 2.75 8.79 1.08
N LEU A 180 2.91 9.52 2.19
CA LEU A 180 2.18 9.30 3.45
C LEU A 180 0.66 9.16 3.24
N GLY A 181 0.07 9.93 2.33
CA GLY A 181 -1.36 9.86 2.00
C GLY A 181 -1.76 8.51 1.40
N ALA A 182 -0.86 7.84 0.68
CA ALA A 182 -1.09 6.48 0.18
C ALA A 182 -1.12 5.44 1.31
N ALA A 183 -0.30 5.63 2.35
CA ALA A 183 -0.33 4.78 3.54
C ALA A 183 -1.65 4.94 4.32
N ILE A 184 -2.10 6.18 4.52
CA ILE A 184 -3.39 6.49 5.14
C ILE A 184 -4.54 5.92 4.28
N ALA A 185 -4.46 6.07 2.95
CA ALA A 185 -5.44 5.51 2.02
C ALA A 185 -5.54 3.98 2.12
N LEU A 186 -4.42 3.27 2.28
CA LEU A 186 -4.42 1.82 2.47
C LEU A 186 -5.08 1.41 3.79
N LEU A 187 -4.79 2.13 4.88
CA LEU A 187 -5.43 1.91 6.18
C LEU A 187 -6.94 2.20 6.12
N ASP A 188 -7.37 3.24 5.43
CA ASP A 188 -8.79 3.50 5.15
C ASP A 188 -9.43 2.38 4.31
N GLY A 189 -8.68 1.81 3.38
CA GLY A 189 -9.09 0.66 2.58
C GLY A 189 -9.32 -0.60 3.41
N VAL A 190 -8.62 -0.76 4.53
CA VAL A 190 -8.86 -1.82 5.51
C VAL A 190 -10.01 -1.44 6.46
N TYR A 191 -10.06 -0.18 6.89
CA TYR A 191 -11.03 0.33 7.87
C TYR A 191 -12.46 0.37 7.33
N LEU A 192 -12.71 1.05 6.20
CA LEU A 192 -14.06 1.34 5.71
C LEU A 192 -14.91 0.08 5.41
N PRO A 193 -14.37 -1.01 4.82
CA PRO A 193 -15.13 -2.24 4.62
C PRO A 193 -15.63 -2.91 5.91
N LEU A 194 -15.00 -2.64 7.05
CA LEU A 194 -15.45 -3.17 8.35
C LEU A 194 -16.73 -2.49 8.85
N HIS A 195 -17.00 -1.27 8.36
CA HIS A 195 -18.11 -0.41 8.81
C HIS A 195 -19.16 -0.16 7.73
N ILE A 196 -18.88 -0.52 6.48
CA ILE A 196 -19.76 -0.31 5.33
C ILE A 196 -19.89 -1.62 4.55
N SER A 197 -21.13 -2.06 4.37
CA SER A 197 -21.47 -3.24 3.57
C SER A 197 -22.19 -2.87 2.28
N GLY A 198 -22.18 -3.79 1.31
CA GLY A 198 -22.92 -3.63 0.04
C GLY A 198 -22.24 -2.72 -1.00
N VAL A 199 -20.99 -2.32 -0.77
CA VAL A 199 -20.17 -1.55 -1.72
C VAL A 199 -18.80 -2.20 -1.87
N SER A 200 -18.17 -2.02 -3.04
CA SER A 200 -16.80 -2.48 -3.29
C SER A 200 -15.79 -1.38 -2.98
N PHE A 201 -14.67 -1.75 -2.38
CA PHE A 201 -13.56 -0.85 -2.07
C PHE A 201 -12.34 -1.17 -2.92
N GLN A 202 -11.62 -0.13 -3.34
CA GLN A 202 -10.29 -0.25 -3.92
C GLN A 202 -9.40 0.91 -3.47
N VAL A 203 -8.11 0.67 -3.42
CA VAL A 203 -7.08 1.68 -3.13
C VAL A 203 -6.16 1.82 -4.33
N ILE A 204 -5.89 3.07 -4.73
CA ILE A 204 -4.86 3.41 -5.71
C ILE A 204 -3.86 4.37 -5.05
N GLY A 205 -2.73 3.83 -4.64
CA GLY A 205 -1.64 4.59 -4.01
C GLY A 205 -0.54 4.94 -5.01
N TYR A 206 0.17 6.05 -4.76
CA TYR A 206 1.32 6.49 -5.55
C TYR A 206 2.51 6.72 -4.61
N GLY A 207 3.70 6.24 -4.97
CA GLY A 207 4.89 6.36 -4.10
C GLY A 207 4.62 5.88 -2.68
N MET A 208 3.92 4.75 -2.54
CA MET A 208 3.37 4.31 -1.25
C MET A 208 4.46 3.63 -0.41
N PRO A 209 4.74 4.06 0.84
CA PRO A 209 5.67 3.36 1.71
C PRO A 209 5.11 2.00 2.15
N ARG A 210 5.97 1.12 2.68
CA ARG A 210 5.48 -0.10 3.33
C ARG A 210 4.68 0.28 4.57
N VAL A 211 3.44 -0.19 4.64
CA VAL A 211 2.50 0.27 5.68
C VAL A 211 2.51 -0.62 6.93
N GLY A 212 2.81 -1.90 6.80
CA GLY A 212 2.72 -2.83 7.91
C GLY A 212 3.54 -4.08 7.75
N ASN A 213 3.32 -5.02 8.66
CA ASN A 213 4.06 -6.28 8.71
C ASN A 213 3.58 -7.30 7.66
N GLN A 214 4.20 -8.48 7.62
CA GLN A 214 3.79 -9.55 6.70
C GLN A 214 2.33 -9.96 6.87
N ALA A 215 1.80 -9.99 8.10
CA ALA A 215 0.40 -10.35 8.34
C ALA A 215 -0.56 -9.27 7.81
N PHE A 216 -0.19 -7.99 7.91
CA PHE A 216 -0.91 -6.89 7.30
C PHE A 216 -0.93 -7.00 5.77
N ALA A 217 0.22 -7.26 5.14
CA ALA A 217 0.28 -7.45 3.69
C ALA A 217 -0.60 -8.63 3.23
N ASN A 218 -0.53 -9.77 3.92
CA ASN A 218 -1.39 -10.92 3.63
C ASN A 218 -2.88 -10.61 3.84
N TYR A 219 -3.21 -9.80 4.85
CA TYR A 219 -4.58 -9.38 5.12
C TYR A 219 -5.12 -8.53 3.98
N VAL A 220 -4.33 -7.55 3.50
CA VAL A 220 -4.70 -6.70 2.36
C VAL A 220 -4.93 -7.55 1.11
N ASP A 221 -4.00 -8.44 0.76
CA ASP A 221 -4.11 -9.33 -0.41
C ASP A 221 -5.39 -10.19 -0.40
N ALA A 222 -5.87 -10.56 0.79
CA ALA A 222 -7.06 -11.39 0.95
C ALA A 222 -8.39 -10.60 0.93
N HIS A 223 -8.38 -9.29 1.21
CA HIS A 223 -9.61 -8.54 1.50
C HIS A 223 -9.81 -7.26 0.69
N LEU A 224 -8.77 -6.73 0.04
CA LEU A 224 -8.79 -5.41 -0.59
C LEU A 224 -8.18 -5.44 -2.00
N ALA A 225 -8.84 -4.76 -2.93
CA ALA A 225 -8.24 -4.47 -4.23
C ALA A 225 -7.28 -3.28 -4.10
N LEU A 226 -5.97 -3.55 -4.20
CA LEU A 226 -4.92 -2.54 -4.12
C LEU A 226 -4.17 -2.46 -5.45
N THR A 227 -3.89 -1.22 -5.88
CA THR A 227 -2.83 -0.93 -6.84
C THR A 227 -1.95 0.15 -6.26
N HIS A 228 -0.63 -0.08 -6.23
CA HIS A 228 0.33 0.94 -5.82
C HIS A 228 1.33 1.19 -6.95
N ILE A 229 1.42 2.45 -7.36
CA ILE A 229 2.20 2.88 -8.52
C ILE A 229 3.47 3.58 -8.04
N ASN A 230 4.62 3.02 -8.39
CA ASN A 230 5.93 3.49 -7.94
C ASN A 230 6.71 4.04 -9.15
N ASN A 231 7.34 5.20 -8.98
CA ASN A 231 8.01 5.89 -10.07
C ASN A 231 9.53 5.73 -9.97
N LYS A 232 10.12 5.07 -10.96
CA LYS A 232 11.57 4.87 -11.12
C LYS A 232 12.26 4.56 -9.79
N GLU A 233 13.34 5.26 -9.47
CA GLU A 233 14.13 5.00 -8.29
C GLU A 233 13.61 5.73 -7.03
N ASP A 234 12.30 6.04 -6.95
CA ASP A 234 11.69 6.60 -5.74
C ASP A 234 12.02 5.77 -4.49
N ILE A 235 12.57 6.46 -3.47
CA ILE A 235 12.96 5.83 -2.21
C ILE A 235 11.76 5.45 -1.33
N VAL A 236 10.61 6.11 -1.48
CA VAL A 236 9.50 5.97 -0.52
C VAL A 236 8.92 4.54 -0.52
N PRO A 237 8.69 3.89 -1.67
CA PRO A 237 8.22 2.51 -1.72
C PRO A 237 9.11 1.48 -1.04
N ILE A 238 10.40 1.77 -0.84
CA ILE A 238 11.32 0.83 -0.20
C ILE A 238 11.50 1.08 1.30
N VAL A 239 10.75 2.01 1.89
CA VAL A 239 10.80 2.33 3.32
C VAL A 239 9.44 2.20 4.01
N PRO A 240 9.38 1.84 5.30
CA PRO A 240 10.47 1.25 6.08
C PRO A 240 10.97 -0.07 5.48
N GLY A 241 12.22 -0.41 5.80
CA GLY A 241 12.90 -1.55 5.17
C GLY A 241 12.36 -2.91 5.64
N LYS A 242 12.42 -3.92 4.76
CA LYS A 242 11.99 -5.31 5.07
C LYS A 242 12.70 -5.92 6.27
N PHE A 243 13.94 -5.49 6.54
CA PHE A 243 14.71 -5.95 7.70
C PHE A 243 14.08 -5.55 9.05
N LEU A 244 13.18 -4.55 9.06
CA LEU A 244 12.38 -4.15 10.21
C LEU A 244 11.05 -4.91 10.32
N GLY A 245 10.80 -5.88 9.43
CA GLY A 245 9.56 -6.69 9.42
C GLY A 245 8.43 -6.09 8.57
N TYR A 246 8.69 -5.01 7.84
CA TYR A 246 7.72 -4.37 6.95
C TYR A 246 7.64 -5.07 5.59
N HIS A 247 6.42 -5.15 5.05
CA HIS A 247 6.17 -5.79 3.77
C HIS A 247 5.13 -5.01 2.97
N HIS A 248 5.33 -4.97 1.65
CA HIS A 248 4.27 -4.52 0.74
C HIS A 248 3.26 -5.64 0.52
N PRO A 249 1.95 -5.32 0.44
CA PRO A 249 0.98 -6.18 -0.22
C PRO A 249 1.23 -6.24 -1.73
N SER A 250 0.61 -7.21 -2.39
CA SER A 250 0.63 -7.34 -3.85
C SER A 250 -0.07 -6.16 -4.53
N GLY A 251 0.11 -6.04 -5.86
CA GLY A 251 -0.57 -5.01 -6.67
C GLY A 251 0.35 -3.88 -7.14
N GLU A 252 1.66 -4.10 -7.15
CA GLU A 252 2.63 -3.14 -7.64
C GLU A 252 2.51 -2.92 -9.16
N VAL A 253 2.53 -1.65 -9.53
CA VAL A 253 2.80 -1.18 -10.89
C VAL A 253 4.03 -0.28 -10.83
N HIS A 254 5.11 -0.69 -11.49
CA HIS A 254 6.36 0.07 -11.50
C HIS A 254 6.51 0.84 -12.80
N ILE A 255 6.89 2.11 -12.72
CA ILE A 255 7.31 2.93 -13.87
C ILE A 255 8.82 2.82 -13.94
N MET A 256 9.33 2.05 -14.88
CA MET A 256 10.79 1.90 -15.04
C MET A 256 11.43 3.19 -15.58
N ASP A 257 12.74 3.25 -15.46
CA ASP A 257 13.64 4.29 -15.99
C ASP A 257 13.35 4.73 -17.44
N ASN A 258 12.95 3.77 -18.29
CA ASN A 258 12.59 4.01 -19.69
C ASN A 258 11.14 4.47 -19.90
N ASN A 259 10.42 4.82 -18.82
CA ASN A 259 9.00 5.18 -18.73
C ASN A 259 8.00 4.07 -19.08
N GLN A 260 8.45 2.81 -19.17
CA GLN A 260 7.54 1.69 -19.35
C GLN A 260 6.91 1.32 -18.01
N TRP A 261 5.57 1.19 -18.00
CA TRP A 261 4.82 0.72 -16.86
C TRP A 261 4.73 -0.80 -16.89
N VAL A 262 5.08 -1.45 -15.78
CA VAL A 262 5.03 -2.91 -15.65
C VAL A 262 4.25 -3.32 -14.42
N SER A 263 3.47 -4.41 -14.51
CA SER A 263 2.83 -5.04 -13.36
C SER A 263 3.79 -6.03 -12.73
N CYS A 264 4.05 -5.82 -11.45
CA CYS A 264 4.98 -6.59 -10.64
C CYS A 264 4.19 -7.58 -9.77
N PRO A 265 4.27 -8.89 -10.04
CA PRO A 265 3.48 -9.88 -9.33
C PRO A 265 4.02 -10.15 -7.93
N GLY A 266 3.09 -10.40 -7.00
CA GLY A 266 3.37 -10.74 -5.62
C GLY A 266 3.78 -9.54 -4.76
N GLN A 267 4.24 -9.86 -3.57
CA GLN A 267 4.71 -8.90 -2.57
C GLN A 267 6.22 -8.67 -2.68
N ASP A 268 6.66 -7.41 -2.63
CA ASP A 268 8.08 -7.03 -2.59
C ASP A 268 8.93 -7.74 -3.67
N ASN A 269 8.51 -7.62 -4.94
CA ASN A 269 9.15 -8.33 -6.05
C ASN A 269 10.61 -7.89 -6.22
N SER A 270 11.54 -8.84 -6.12
CA SER A 270 12.98 -8.57 -6.13
C SER A 270 13.60 -8.47 -7.53
N SER A 271 12.79 -8.38 -8.59
CA SER A 271 13.27 -8.08 -9.94
C SER A 271 13.72 -6.63 -10.03
N ASN A 272 14.78 -6.35 -10.78
CA ASN A 272 15.20 -4.96 -11.08
C ASN A 272 14.21 -4.22 -11.99
N GLU A 273 13.14 -4.87 -12.44
CA GLU A 273 12.02 -4.21 -13.13
C GLU A 273 10.93 -3.72 -12.16
N CYS A 274 11.08 -3.99 -10.85
CA CYS A 274 10.13 -3.65 -9.79
C CYS A 274 10.85 -2.87 -8.68
N SER A 275 10.17 -1.95 -8.01
CA SER A 275 10.78 -1.00 -7.07
C SER A 275 11.68 -1.64 -6.01
N THR A 276 11.30 -2.80 -5.46
CA THR A 276 12.09 -3.49 -4.42
C THR A 276 13.42 -4.05 -4.94
N GLY A 277 13.50 -4.48 -6.19
CA GLY A 277 14.74 -4.94 -6.80
C GLY A 277 15.53 -3.82 -7.48
N ASP A 278 14.82 -2.81 -7.99
CA ASP A 278 15.38 -1.64 -8.68
C ASP A 278 16.04 -0.66 -7.71
N VAL A 279 15.46 -0.47 -6.52
CA VAL A 279 15.99 0.36 -5.42
C VAL A 279 16.33 -0.53 -4.22
N PRO A 280 17.47 -1.24 -4.23
CA PRO A 280 17.79 -2.22 -3.19
C PRO A 280 18.06 -1.58 -1.82
N ASN A 281 18.38 -0.28 -1.77
CA ASN A 281 18.58 0.49 -0.55
C ASN A 281 18.45 2.00 -0.80
N ILE A 282 18.33 2.77 0.28
CA ILE A 282 18.11 4.24 0.22
C ILE A 282 19.23 5.01 -0.49
N PHE A 283 20.43 4.46 -0.65
CA PHE A 283 21.55 5.13 -1.35
C PHE A 283 21.50 4.92 -2.85
N GLU A 284 20.66 3.99 -3.33
CA GLU A 284 20.44 3.70 -4.74
C GLU A 284 19.12 4.30 -5.26
N GLY A 285 18.38 5.03 -4.42
CA GLY A 285 17.16 5.72 -4.85
C GLY A 285 17.34 7.23 -5.03
N ASP A 286 16.37 7.84 -5.71
CA ASP A 286 16.29 9.27 -6.02
C ASP A 286 14.96 9.86 -5.52
N THR A 287 15.04 10.76 -4.54
CA THR A 287 13.85 11.46 -4.00
C THR A 287 13.16 12.34 -5.04
N SER A 288 13.84 12.74 -6.12
CA SER A 288 13.25 13.60 -7.15
C SER A 288 12.26 12.86 -8.05
N ASP A 289 12.26 11.53 -8.04
CA ASP A 289 11.27 10.71 -8.73
C ASP A 289 9.98 10.53 -7.93
N HIS A 290 9.95 10.91 -6.64
CA HIS A 290 8.81 10.66 -5.76
C HIS A 290 7.52 11.31 -6.25
N ASP A 291 7.56 12.60 -6.60
CA ASP A 291 6.38 13.34 -7.04
C ASP A 291 5.93 12.99 -8.48
N GLY A 292 6.61 12.04 -9.13
CA GLY A 292 6.32 11.54 -10.48
C GLY A 292 7.28 12.06 -11.55
N PRO A 293 6.86 12.11 -12.83
CA PRO A 293 5.47 12.14 -13.27
C PRO A 293 4.80 10.77 -13.37
N TYR A 294 3.56 10.68 -12.89
CA TYR A 294 2.67 9.55 -13.05
C TYR A 294 1.74 9.80 -14.26
N ASP A 295 2.09 9.21 -15.42
CA ASP A 295 1.41 9.47 -16.71
C ASP A 295 1.38 10.98 -17.03
N GLY A 296 2.46 11.72 -16.74
CA GLY A 296 2.54 13.17 -16.97
C GLY A 296 1.85 14.04 -15.92
N VAL A 297 1.39 13.47 -14.79
CA VAL A 297 0.92 14.22 -13.61
C VAL A 297 2.04 14.24 -12.57
N THR A 298 2.45 15.43 -12.15
CA THR A 298 3.33 15.61 -10.98
C THR A 298 2.45 15.91 -9.77
N MET A 299 2.70 15.22 -8.66
CA MET A 299 1.93 15.35 -7.44
C MET A 299 2.10 16.74 -6.83
N GLY A 300 0.99 17.39 -6.51
CA GLY A 300 1.00 18.66 -5.82
C GLY A 300 -0.14 19.61 -6.19
N CYS A 301 -0.21 20.66 -5.41
CA CYS A 301 -1.02 21.85 -5.59
C CYS A 301 -0.17 23.07 -5.16
#